data_AF-A0A7C2JBI9-F1
#
_entry.id   AF-A0A7C2JBI9-F1
#
_cell.length_a   1.000
_cell.length_b   1.000
_cell.length_c   1.000
_cell.angle_alpha   90.00
_cell.angle_beta   90.00
_cell.angle_gamma   90.00
#
_symmetry.space_group_name_H-M   'P 1'
#
loop_
_entity.id
_entity.type
_entity.pdbx_description
1 polymer ?
#
loop_
_entity_poly.entity_id
_entity_poly.type
_entity_poly.pdbx_seq_one_letter_code
_entity_poly.pdbx_strand_id
1 'polypeptide(L)'
;MTKQKQVTIYVSGEVFGNVQRHEGRLIEHGKRPYAQYKDAPYVDFIPKGKRKGVRIQKDYKPYLLIVEGEGPEMPDLFISDGSSKRTRYHSHAAEWREEADAILDPFIGANPERLIVDYRYKEARADEQKAAWRAAPECGETSISQEIRTDQHLCAD
;
A
#
# COMPACT_ATOMS: atom_id res chain seq x y z
N MET A 1 -25.80 -9.31 -12.39
CA MET A 1 -24.81 -9.86 -11.44
C MET A 1 -23.43 -9.71 -12.06
N THR A 2 -22.60 -8.81 -11.54
CA THR A 2 -21.22 -8.66 -12.00
C THR A 2 -20.48 -9.97 -11.74
N LYS A 3 -19.90 -10.58 -12.78
CA LYS A 3 -19.12 -11.82 -12.61
C LYS A 3 -17.93 -11.50 -11.69
N GLN A 4 -17.85 -12.19 -10.57
CA GLN A 4 -16.68 -12.12 -9.70
C GLN A 4 -15.47 -12.68 -10.45
N LYS A 5 -14.42 -11.88 -10.58
CA LYS A 5 -13.17 -12.28 -11.25
C LYS A 5 -12.34 -13.17 -10.33
N GLN A 6 -11.75 -14.22 -10.89
CA GLN A 6 -10.69 -14.95 -10.21
C GLN A 6 -9.43 -14.09 -10.22
N VAL A 7 -8.77 -13.97 -9.07
CA VAL A 7 -7.59 -13.11 -8.91
C VAL A 7 -6.52 -13.78 -8.06
N THR A 8 -5.29 -13.33 -8.28
CA THR A 8 -4.16 -13.56 -7.39
C THR A 8 -3.74 -12.23 -6.79
N ILE A 9 -3.59 -12.20 -5.47
CA ILE A 9 -3.25 -11.02 -4.68
C ILE A 9 -1.88 -11.26 -4.05
N TYR A 10 -0.96 -10.32 -4.26
CA TYR A 10 0.36 -10.32 -3.62
C TYR A 10 0.40 -9.24 -2.57
N VAL A 11 0.79 -9.62 -1.35
CA VAL A 11 0.81 -8.70 -0.21
C VAL A 11 2.00 -8.96 0.69
N SER A 12 2.63 -7.91 1.24
CA SER A 12 3.68 -8.10 2.25
C SER A 12 3.09 -8.67 3.56
N GLY A 13 3.67 -9.77 4.03
CA GLY A 13 3.38 -10.40 5.31
C GLY A 13 3.83 -9.53 6.49
N GLU A 14 3.06 -9.57 7.57
CA GLU A 14 3.29 -8.70 8.74
C GLU A 14 4.37 -9.24 9.68
N VAL A 15 4.61 -10.55 9.66
CA VAL A 15 5.53 -11.21 10.61
C VAL A 15 6.97 -11.20 10.09
N PHE A 16 7.17 -11.59 8.83
CA PHE A 16 8.51 -11.73 8.25
C PHE A 16 8.82 -10.70 7.16
N GLY A 17 7.84 -9.93 6.72
CA GLY A 17 7.99 -8.99 5.60
C GLY A 17 8.02 -9.64 4.21
N ASN A 18 7.91 -10.97 4.12
CA ASN A 18 7.88 -11.71 2.86
C ASN A 18 6.62 -11.40 2.05
N VAL A 19 6.69 -11.48 0.72
CA VAL A 19 5.49 -11.32 -0.13
C VAL A 19 4.70 -12.63 -0.16
N GLN A 20 3.44 -12.55 0.24
CA GLN A 20 2.50 -13.66 0.30
C GLN A 20 1.56 -13.62 -0.90
N ARG A 21 1.31 -14.81 -1.45
CA ARG A 21 0.37 -15.03 -2.57
C ARG A 21 -0.96 -15.54 -2.03
N HIS A 22 -2.04 -14.88 -2.40
CA HIS A 22 -3.40 -15.29 -2.08
C HIS A 22 -4.24 -15.42 -3.35
N GLU A 23 -4.79 -16.60 -3.57
CA GLU A 23 -5.75 -16.83 -4.66
C GLU A 23 -7.18 -16.68 -4.15
N GLY A 24 -8.07 -16.15 -4.99
CA GLY A 24 -9.48 -16.05 -4.63
C GLY A 24 -10.37 -15.39 -5.67
N ARG A 25 -11.54 -14.95 -5.23
CA ARG A 25 -12.49 -14.17 -6.02
C ARG A 25 -12.52 -12.73 -5.52
N LEU A 26 -12.31 -11.77 -6.40
CA LEU A 26 -12.33 -10.35 -6.06
C LEU A 26 -13.76 -9.89 -5.76
N ILE A 27 -13.92 -9.18 -4.65
CA ILE A 27 -15.17 -8.47 -4.31
C ILE A 27 -14.99 -7.00 -4.66
N GLU A 28 -13.98 -6.36 -4.08
CA GLU A 28 -13.75 -4.92 -4.18
C GLU A 28 -12.26 -4.60 -3.93
N HIS A 29 -11.76 -3.51 -4.49
CA HIS A 29 -10.47 -2.95 -4.12
C HIS A 29 -10.53 -1.42 -4.23
N GLY A 30 -9.65 -0.73 -3.51
CA GLY A 30 -9.64 0.72 -3.53
C GLY A 30 -8.62 1.30 -2.58
N LYS A 31 -8.78 2.59 -2.30
CA LYS A 31 -8.06 3.31 -1.26
C LYS A 31 -9.09 3.96 -0.35
N ARG A 32 -8.80 3.98 0.95
CA ARG A 32 -9.67 4.63 1.94
C ARG A 32 -8.86 5.12 3.14
N PRO A 33 -9.39 6.07 3.92
CA PRO A 33 -8.78 6.46 5.18
C PRO A 33 -8.66 5.27 6.14
N TYR A 34 -7.48 5.10 6.75
CA TYR A 34 -7.23 4.10 7.78
C TYR A 34 -6.07 4.50 8.67
N ALA A 35 -6.29 4.41 9.99
CA ALA A 35 -5.39 4.94 11.00
C ALA A 35 -5.01 6.40 10.66
N GLN A 36 -3.72 6.69 10.58
CA GLN A 36 -3.17 8.02 10.24
C GLN A 36 -3.07 8.30 8.72
N TYR A 37 -3.41 7.34 7.87
CA TYR A 37 -3.24 7.45 6.41
C TYR A 37 -4.57 7.74 5.71
N LYS A 38 -4.60 8.78 4.86
CA LYS A 38 -5.80 9.18 4.11
C LYS A 38 -6.14 8.21 2.97
N ASP A 39 -5.13 7.60 2.36
CA ASP A 39 -5.25 6.83 1.13
C ASP A 39 -4.67 5.41 1.25
N ALA A 40 -5.04 4.68 2.31
CA ALA A 40 -4.55 3.32 2.55
C ALA A 40 -5.22 2.32 1.58
N PRO A 41 -4.45 1.58 0.77
CA PRO A 41 -5.01 0.59 -0.15
C PRO A 41 -5.64 -0.60 0.59
N TYR A 42 -6.77 -1.08 0.07
CA TYR A 42 -7.45 -2.28 0.57
C TYR A 42 -7.92 -3.18 -0.57
N VAL A 43 -8.12 -4.44 -0.22
CA VAL A 43 -8.75 -5.45 -1.07
C VAL A 43 -9.70 -6.32 -0.25
N ASP A 44 -10.89 -6.50 -0.79
CA ASP A 44 -11.89 -7.45 -0.32
C ASP A 44 -11.97 -8.60 -1.31
N PHE A 45 -11.77 -9.83 -0.84
CA PHE A 45 -11.81 -11.01 -1.67
C PHE A 45 -12.28 -12.23 -0.89
N ILE A 46 -12.74 -13.26 -1.59
CA ILE A 46 -13.06 -14.57 -1.02
C ILE A 46 -11.89 -15.49 -1.33
N PRO A 47 -11.08 -15.91 -0.34
CA PRO A 47 -9.98 -16.82 -0.58
C PRO A 47 -10.45 -18.13 -1.19
N LYS A 48 -9.61 -18.75 -2.03
CA LYS A 48 -9.89 -20.05 -2.64
C LYS A 48 -10.21 -21.09 -1.55
N GLY A 49 -11.31 -21.83 -1.75
CA GLY A 49 -11.79 -22.83 -0.80
C GLY A 49 -12.49 -22.26 0.45
N LYS A 50 -12.62 -20.94 0.60
CA LYS A 50 -13.39 -20.30 1.67
C LYS A 50 -14.72 -19.76 1.15
N ARG A 51 -15.66 -19.54 2.07
CA ARG A 51 -17.01 -19.00 1.77
C ARG A 51 -17.18 -17.54 2.20
N LYS A 52 -16.47 -17.10 3.23
CA LYS A 52 -16.54 -15.74 3.76
C LYS A 52 -15.45 -14.88 3.12
N GLY A 53 -15.79 -13.63 2.80
CA GLY A 53 -14.83 -12.64 2.34
C GLY A 53 -13.86 -12.25 3.45
N VAL A 54 -12.64 -11.90 3.05
CA VAL A 54 -11.57 -11.38 3.89
C VAL A 54 -11.18 -10.02 3.33
N ARG A 55 -10.96 -9.06 4.22
CA ARG A 55 -10.39 -7.75 3.89
C ARG A 55 -8.92 -7.74 4.27
N ILE A 56 -8.07 -7.37 3.33
CA ILE A 56 -6.68 -7.03 3.59
C ILE A 56 -6.51 -5.54 3.35
N GLN A 57 -5.95 -4.85 4.34
CA GLN A 57 -5.65 -3.43 4.26
C GLN A 57 -4.18 -3.25 4.60
N LYS A 58 -3.47 -2.49 3.76
CA LYS A 58 -2.06 -2.16 4.00
C LYS A 58 -1.89 -0.66 4.15
N ASP A 59 -1.09 -0.29 5.13
CA ASP A 59 -0.66 1.06 5.40
C ASP A 59 0.83 1.21 5.06
N TYR A 60 1.52 2.16 5.69
CA TYR A 60 2.94 2.50 5.57
C TYR A 60 3.78 1.68 4.55
N LYS A 61 4.23 2.34 3.47
CA LYS A 61 4.95 1.70 2.35
C LYS A 61 4.26 0.41 1.88
N PRO A 62 2.99 0.51 1.42
CA PRO A 62 2.17 -0.66 1.12
C PRO A 62 2.80 -1.49 0.00
N TYR A 63 2.66 -2.80 0.12
CA TYR A 63 2.96 -3.74 -0.95
C TYR A 63 1.69 -4.55 -1.19
N LEU A 64 0.90 -4.12 -2.17
CA LEU A 64 -0.34 -4.77 -2.57
C LEU A 64 -0.45 -4.72 -4.10
N LEU A 65 -0.57 -5.89 -4.72
CA LEU A 65 -0.70 -6.05 -6.16
C LEU A 65 -1.82 -7.06 -6.43
N ILE A 66 -2.69 -6.77 -7.40
CA ILE A 66 -3.78 -7.66 -7.79
C ILE A 66 -3.68 -7.93 -9.29
N VAL A 67 -3.65 -9.22 -9.63
CA VAL A 67 -3.67 -9.68 -11.03
C VAL A 67 -4.86 -10.60 -11.27
N GLU A 68 -5.42 -10.55 -12.47
CA GLU A 68 -6.51 -11.41 -12.92
C GLU A 68 -5.98 -12.83 -13.23
N GLY A 69 -6.72 -13.84 -12.79
CA GLY A 69 -6.37 -15.25 -12.94
C GLY A 69 -5.23 -15.69 -12.03
N GLU A 70 -4.45 -16.66 -12.51
CA GLU A 70 -3.32 -17.27 -11.79
C GLU A 70 -2.02 -16.49 -12.01
N GLY A 71 -1.45 -15.95 -10.95
CA GLY A 71 -0.14 -15.31 -10.98
C GLY A 71 1.01 -16.26 -10.61
N PRO A 72 2.27 -15.84 -10.83
CA PRO A 72 3.46 -16.62 -10.51
C PRO A 72 3.55 -17.00 -9.03
N GLU A 73 4.14 -18.15 -8.74
CA GLU A 73 4.41 -18.60 -7.37
C GLU A 73 5.51 -17.76 -6.71
N MET A 74 5.38 -17.54 -5.40
CA MET A 74 6.41 -16.88 -4.61
C MET A 74 7.36 -17.93 -4.01
N PRO A 75 8.66 -17.64 -3.90
CA PRO A 75 9.59 -18.62 -3.35
C PRO A 75 9.34 -18.81 -1.84
N ASP A 76 9.63 -20.01 -1.34
CA ASP A 76 9.35 -20.39 0.06
C ASP A 76 10.07 -19.46 1.06
N LEU A 77 9.53 -19.30 2.25
CA LEU A 77 10.10 -18.47 3.30
C LEU A 77 11.39 -19.08 3.88
N PHE A 78 11.47 -20.41 3.92
CA PHE A 78 12.53 -21.14 4.58
C PHE A 78 13.45 -21.86 3.59
N ILE A 79 14.74 -21.90 3.93
CA ILE A 79 15.69 -22.84 3.33
C ILE A 79 15.99 -23.92 4.36
N SER A 80 16.02 -25.18 3.88
CA SER A 80 16.46 -26.33 4.67
C SER A 80 17.98 -26.35 4.75
N ASP A 81 18.52 -26.44 5.97
CA ASP A 81 19.94 -26.64 6.24
C ASP A 81 20.10 -27.89 7.12
N GLY A 82 20.05 -29.05 6.46
CA GLY A 82 20.03 -30.36 7.13
C GLY A 82 18.77 -30.58 7.97
N SER A 83 18.93 -30.66 9.29
CA SER A 83 17.84 -30.89 10.25
C SER A 83 17.10 -29.63 10.69
N SER A 84 17.58 -28.44 10.30
CA SER A 84 17.01 -27.16 10.70
C SER A 84 16.45 -26.38 9.52
N LYS A 85 15.50 -25.48 9.80
CA LYS A 85 14.97 -24.51 8.84
C LYS A 85 15.36 -23.11 9.27
N ARG A 86 15.90 -22.33 8.35
CA ARG A 86 16.18 -20.90 8.55
C ARG A 86 15.47 -20.07 7.49
N THR A 87 15.09 -18.85 7.84
CA THR A 87 14.52 -17.92 6.86
C THR A 87 15.60 -17.51 5.85
N ARG A 88 15.21 -17.22 4.60
CA ARG A 88 16.17 -16.81 3.56
C ARG A 88 16.81 -15.46 3.86
N TYR A 89 16.00 -14.54 4.35
CA TYR A 89 16.42 -13.21 4.78
C TYR A 89 15.97 -12.94 6.22
N HIS A 90 16.48 -11.85 6.78
CA HIS A 90 15.99 -11.33 8.05
C HIS A 90 14.53 -10.86 7.94
N SER A 91 13.88 -10.70 9.08
CA SER A 91 12.50 -10.19 9.10
C SER A 91 12.48 -8.76 8.56
N HIS A 92 11.56 -8.47 7.64
CA HIS A 92 11.40 -7.17 6.98
C HIS A 92 12.60 -6.67 6.16
N ALA A 93 13.49 -7.59 5.77
CA ALA A 93 14.57 -7.30 4.84
C ALA A 93 14.00 -6.82 3.48
N ALA A 94 14.67 -5.87 2.81
CA ALA A 94 14.20 -5.30 1.55
C ALA A 94 14.22 -6.34 0.41
N GLU A 95 15.11 -7.32 0.53
CA GLU A 95 15.34 -8.45 -0.36
C GLU A 95 14.05 -9.26 -0.61
N TRP A 96 13.14 -9.31 0.38
CA TRP A 96 11.82 -9.94 0.19
C TRP A 96 10.99 -9.27 -0.90
N ARG A 97 11.04 -7.93 -0.98
CA ARG A 97 10.30 -7.15 -1.97
C ARG A 97 11.03 -7.16 -3.31
N GLU A 98 12.35 -7.00 -3.29
CA GLU A 98 13.18 -7.02 -4.50
C GLU A 98 13.04 -8.33 -5.26
N GLU A 99 13.07 -9.47 -4.56
CA GLU A 99 12.87 -10.78 -5.18
C GLU A 99 11.46 -10.93 -5.75
N ALA A 100 10.44 -10.48 -5.01
CA ALA A 100 9.07 -10.53 -5.49
C ALA A 100 8.87 -9.63 -6.72
N ASP A 101 9.45 -8.42 -6.73
CA ASP A 101 9.41 -7.50 -7.87
C ASP A 101 10.14 -8.12 -9.09
N ALA A 102 11.28 -8.79 -8.89
CA ALA A 102 12.01 -9.49 -9.95
C ALA A 102 11.18 -10.61 -10.62
N ILE A 103 10.23 -11.20 -9.90
CA ILE A 103 9.31 -12.22 -10.44
C ILE A 103 8.07 -11.56 -11.06
N LEU A 104 7.51 -10.55 -10.39
CA LEU A 104 6.23 -9.94 -10.74
C LEU A 104 6.34 -8.96 -11.90
N ASP A 105 7.39 -8.15 -11.97
CA ASP A 105 7.54 -7.12 -13.00
C ASP A 105 7.64 -7.71 -14.42
N PRO A 106 8.43 -8.78 -14.68
CA PRO A 106 8.41 -9.45 -15.98
C PRO A 106 7.04 -10.05 -16.31
N PHE A 107 6.35 -10.63 -15.32
CA PHE A 107 5.01 -11.19 -15.52
C PHE A 107 3.99 -10.12 -15.91
N ILE A 108 4.01 -8.97 -15.24
CA ILE A 108 3.15 -7.82 -15.54
C ILE A 108 3.50 -7.24 -16.91
N GLY A 109 4.78 -7.08 -17.21
CA GLY A 109 5.25 -6.57 -18.49
C GLY A 109 4.82 -7.46 -19.67
N ALA A 110 4.82 -8.78 -19.47
CA ALA A 110 4.35 -9.73 -20.48
C ALA A 110 2.82 -9.84 -20.58
N ASN A 111 2.07 -9.50 -19.52
CA ASN A 111 0.61 -9.64 -19.45
C ASN A 111 -0.07 -8.38 -18.86
N PRO A 112 0.06 -7.21 -19.51
CA PRO A 112 -0.45 -5.95 -18.96
C PRO A 112 -1.98 -5.95 -18.78
N GLU A 113 -2.72 -6.67 -19.61
CA GLU A 113 -4.18 -6.81 -19.53
C GLU A 113 -4.66 -7.57 -18.29
N ARG A 114 -3.76 -8.34 -17.66
CA ARG A 114 -4.07 -9.08 -16.43
C ARG A 114 -3.84 -8.25 -15.18
N LEU A 115 -3.18 -7.09 -15.29
CA LEU A 115 -2.99 -6.21 -14.15
C LEU A 115 -4.31 -5.53 -13.79
N ILE A 116 -4.84 -5.82 -12.59
CA ILE A 116 -6.03 -5.14 -12.07
C ILE A 116 -5.60 -3.85 -11.37
N VAL A 117 -4.65 -3.96 -10.43
CA VAL A 117 -4.13 -2.78 -9.74
C VAL A 117 -2.75 -3.04 -9.14
N ASP A 118 -1.90 -2.02 -9.16
CA ASP A 118 -0.59 -1.99 -8.53
C ASP A 118 -0.55 -0.86 -7.48
N TYR A 119 -0.53 -1.24 -6.20
CA TYR A 119 -0.36 -0.34 -5.07
C TYR A 119 0.99 -0.54 -4.36
N ARG A 120 1.97 -1.16 -5.03
CA ARG A 120 3.32 -1.26 -4.49
C ARG A 120 3.93 0.14 -4.34
N TYR A 121 4.50 0.40 -3.18
CA TYR A 121 5.25 1.61 -2.92
C TYR A 121 6.54 1.61 -3.73
N LYS A 122 6.64 2.51 -4.71
CA LYS A 122 7.86 2.76 -5.49
C LYS A 122 8.48 4.07 -5.02
N GLU A 123 9.72 4.04 -4.55
CA GLU A 123 10.41 5.21 -3.98
C GLU A 123 10.48 6.41 -4.93
N ALA A 124 10.55 6.17 -6.25
CA ALA A 124 10.54 7.22 -7.27
C ALA A 124 9.34 8.19 -7.15
N ARG A 125 8.16 7.70 -6.71
CA ARG A 125 6.96 8.54 -6.53
C ARG A 125 6.98 9.33 -5.22
N ALA A 126 7.73 8.84 -4.23
CA ALA A 126 7.93 9.53 -2.96
C ALA A 126 8.94 10.66 -3.08
N ASP A 127 9.91 10.55 -3.99
CA ASP A 127 10.83 11.64 -4.30
C ASP A 127 10.14 12.76 -5.07
N GLU A 128 9.18 12.46 -5.96
CA GLU A 128 8.30 13.48 -6.56
C GLU A 128 7.43 14.18 -5.51
N GLN A 129 6.87 13.45 -4.55
CA GLN A 129 6.09 14.04 -3.44
C GLN A 129 6.96 14.82 -2.45
N LYS A 130 8.17 14.36 -2.14
CA LYS A 130 9.15 15.10 -1.34
C LYS A 130 9.66 16.34 -2.08
N ALA A 131 9.87 16.25 -3.39
CA ALA A 131 10.22 17.39 -4.23
C ALA A 131 9.06 18.40 -4.28
N ALA A 132 7.82 17.95 -4.43
CA ALA A 132 6.64 18.81 -4.35
C ALA A 132 6.47 19.46 -2.97
N TRP A 133 6.77 18.75 -1.88
CA TRP A 133 6.78 19.32 -0.52
C TRP A 133 7.89 20.37 -0.35
N ARG A 134 9.10 20.09 -0.86
CA ARG A 134 10.22 21.05 -0.86
C ARG A 134 9.99 22.25 -1.79
N ALA A 135 9.18 22.08 -2.84
CA ALA A 135 8.84 23.14 -3.80
C ALA A 135 7.54 23.87 -3.43
N ALA A 136 6.81 23.42 -2.41
CA ALA A 136 5.69 24.18 -1.89
C ALA A 136 6.25 25.50 -1.32
N PRO A 137 5.77 26.67 -1.78
CA PRO A 137 6.18 27.94 -1.19
C PRO A 137 5.85 27.85 0.30
N GLU A 138 6.85 28.14 1.15
CA GLU A 138 6.64 28.29 2.58
C GLU A 138 5.43 29.19 2.75
N CYS A 139 4.39 28.63 3.39
CA CYS A 139 3.13 29.32 3.61
C CYS A 139 3.49 30.62 4.32
N GLY A 140 3.45 31.72 3.57
CA GLY A 140 3.90 33.02 4.06
C GLY A 140 3.15 33.30 5.35
N GLU A 141 3.90 33.69 6.38
CA GLU A 141 3.36 34.28 7.58
C GLU A 141 2.51 35.48 7.16
N THR A 142 1.21 35.27 6.97
CA THR A 142 0.26 36.38 6.91
C THR A 142 0.22 36.96 8.30
N SER A 143 1.06 37.97 8.52
CA SER A 143 1.01 38.91 9.63
C SER A 143 -0.43 39.39 9.80
N ILE A 144 -1.13 38.83 10.79
CA ILE A 144 -2.41 39.33 11.29
C ILE A 144 -2.10 39.96 12.64
N SER A 145 -1.82 41.26 12.64
CA SER A 145 -1.61 42.13 13.80
C SER A 145 -1.47 43.56 13.23
N GLN A 146 -2.27 44.58 13.49
CA GLN A 146 -3.25 44.90 14.51
C GLN A 146 -4.15 46.04 13.97
N GLU A 147 -5.47 45.93 14.06
CA GLU A 147 -6.35 47.12 14.16
C GLU A 147 -7.03 47.06 15.52
N ILE A 148 -6.42 47.71 16.50
CA ILE A 148 -7.02 47.95 17.80
C ILE A 148 -8.04 49.08 17.62
N ARG A 149 -9.31 48.73 17.49
CA ARG A 149 -10.43 49.61 17.83
C ARG A 149 -10.41 49.80 19.35
N THR A 150 -10.11 50.99 19.81
CA THR A 150 -10.42 51.41 21.19
C THR A 150 -11.61 52.34 21.15
N ASP A 151 -12.78 51.78 21.41
CA ASP A 151 -13.93 52.49 21.97
C ASP A 151 -13.54 53.00 23.38
N GLN A 152 -13.66 54.30 23.61
CA GLN A 152 -13.90 54.90 24.93
C GLN A 152 -15.01 55.94 24.75
N HIS A 153 -16.27 55.59 25.05
CA HIS A 153 -16.98 55.92 26.30
C HIS A 153 -16.89 57.41 26.69
N LEU A 154 -17.95 58.21 26.51
CA LEU A 154 -19.02 58.43 27.51
C LEU A 154 -18.47 58.73 28.91
N CYS A 155 -18.50 60.01 29.31
CA CYS A 155 -19.09 60.51 30.56
C CYS A 155 -19.14 62.06 30.56
N ALA A 156 -20.25 62.57 31.06
CA ALA A 156 -20.61 63.97 31.36
C ALA A 156 -19.62 64.61 32.39
N ASP A 157 -19.55 65.92 32.63
CA ASP A 157 -20.54 67.02 32.72
C ASP A 157 -20.00 68.37 32.19
#